data_AF-A0A7K4VWB5-F1
#
_entry.id   AF-A0A7K4VWB5-F1
#
_cell.length_a   1.000
_cell.length_b   1.000
_cell.length_c   1.000
_cell.angle_alpha   90.00
_cell.angle_beta   90.00
_cell.angle_gamma   90.00
#
_symmetry.space_group_name_H-M   'P 1'
#
loop_
_entity.id
_entity.type
_entity.pdbx_description
1 polymer ?
#
loop_
_entity_poly.entity_id
_entity_poly.type
_entity_poly.pdbx_seq_one_letter_code
_entity_poly.pdbx_strand_id
1 'polypeptide(L)'
;LALLFLRAEAEGFAPCHAPALQTKVFQYRLWDVNQRSLYLRDDQLVAGHLQGANAALEEKVFWVPNRALEPARLPVILSVRRGSRCLR
;
A
#
# COMPACT_ATOMS: atom_id res chain seq x y z
N LEU A 1 -8.63 -13.52 15.00
CA LEU A 1 -8.66 -13.44 13.52
C LEU A 1 -8.99 -11.99 13.16
N ALA A 2 -8.02 -11.17 12.75
CA ALA A 2 -8.29 -9.78 12.36
C ALA A 2 -8.60 -9.75 10.86
N LEU A 3 -9.87 -9.57 10.49
CA LEU A 3 -10.25 -9.28 9.11
C LEU A 3 -9.90 -7.82 8.81
N LEU A 4 -8.84 -7.58 8.03
CA LEU A 4 -8.61 -6.28 7.40
C LEU A 4 -9.55 -6.17 6.19
N PHE A 5 -10.59 -5.35 6.31
CA PHE A 5 -11.33 -4.87 5.14
C PHE A 5 -10.62 -3.63 4.61
N LEU A 6 -9.87 -3.79 3.52
CA LEU A 6 -9.23 -2.67 2.83
C LEU A 6 -10.23 -2.08 1.83
N ARG A 7 -10.74 -0.88 2.11
CA ARG A 7 -11.26 -0.01 1.04
C ARG A 7 -10.08 0.76 0.46
N ALA A 8 -10.02 0.84 -0.87
CA ALA A 8 -8.91 1.44 -1.58
C ALA A 8 -9.45 2.44 -2.60
N GLU A 9 -9.00 3.70 -2.51
CA GLU A 9 -9.31 4.76 -3.47
C GLU A 9 -8.05 5.03 -4.33
N ALA A 10 -8.21 4.99 -5.65
CA ALA A 10 -7.10 5.03 -6.60
C ALA A 10 -6.84 6.46 -7.09
N GLU A 11 -5.61 6.94 -6.93
CA GLU A 11 -5.12 8.22 -7.47
C GLU A 11 -3.78 7.97 -8.18
N GLY A 12 -3.79 7.99 -9.53
CA GLY A 12 -2.60 8.11 -10.39
C GLY A 12 -1.65 6.90 -10.50
N PHE A 13 -1.04 6.72 -11.68
CA PHE A 13 -0.18 5.58 -12.05
C PHE A 13 1.30 5.99 -12.16
N ALA A 14 2.22 5.11 -11.77
CA ALA A 14 3.65 5.23 -12.08
C ALA A 14 4.19 3.88 -12.60
N PRO A 15 4.80 3.82 -13.81
CA PRO A 15 5.46 2.61 -14.30
C PRO A 15 6.77 2.37 -13.54
N CYS A 16 7.06 1.12 -13.19
CA CYS A 16 8.37 0.73 -12.67
C CYS A 16 9.26 0.22 -13.82
N HIS A 17 10.43 0.85 -14.00
CA HIS A 17 11.39 0.49 -15.05
C HIS A 17 12.40 -0.53 -14.52
N ALA A 18 12.06 -1.82 -14.64
CA ALA A 18 13.01 -2.92 -14.61
C ALA A 18 13.03 -3.61 -15.99
N PRO A 19 14.19 -4.09 -16.51
CA PRO A 19 14.36 -4.35 -17.95
C PRO A 19 13.62 -5.55 -18.55
N ALA A 20 12.73 -6.25 -17.83
CA ALA A 20 12.11 -7.47 -18.35
C ALA A 20 10.62 -7.68 -18.04
N LEU A 21 9.93 -6.80 -17.31
CA LEU A 21 8.49 -6.95 -17.10
C LEU A 21 7.89 -5.57 -16.78
N GLN A 22 7.14 -4.98 -17.71
CA GLN A 22 6.29 -3.83 -17.39
C GLN A 22 5.16 -4.31 -16.49
N THR A 23 5.42 -4.38 -15.18
CA THR A 23 4.38 -4.63 -14.18
C THR A 23 3.70 -3.30 -13.86
N LYS A 24 2.38 -3.28 -14.02
CA LYS A 24 1.56 -2.16 -13.55
C LYS A 24 1.65 -2.12 -12.03
N VAL A 25 2.16 -1.00 -11.51
CA VAL A 25 2.15 -0.68 -10.08
C VAL A 25 0.90 0.13 -9.80
N PHE A 26 0.18 -0.25 -8.76
CA PHE A 26 -0.98 0.49 -8.32
C PHE A 26 -0.66 1.25 -7.04
N GLN A 27 -1.24 2.43 -6.89
CA GLN A 27 -1.08 3.30 -5.73
C GLN A 27 -2.43 3.51 -5.07
N TYR A 28 -2.50 3.28 -3.76
CA TYR A 28 -3.72 3.38 -2.97
C TYR A 28 -3.47 3.97 -1.59
N ARG A 29 -4.53 4.55 -1.02
CA ARG A 29 -4.63 4.84 0.42
C ARG A 29 -5.31 3.65 1.09
N LEU A 30 -4.76 3.18 2.21
CA LEU A 30 -5.30 2.06 2.98
C LEU A 30 -5.68 2.54 4.39
N TRP A 31 -6.84 2.10 4.86
CA TRP A 31 -7.31 2.33 6.22
C TRP A 31 -8.00 1.08 6.76
N ASP A 32 -8.03 0.96 8.08
CA ASP A 32 -8.76 -0.11 8.76
C ASP A 32 -10.26 0.20 8.92
N VAL A 33 -11.03 -0.78 9.37
CA VAL A 33 -12.49 -0.65 9.60
C VAL A 33 -12.86 0.46 10.59
N ASN A 34 -11.93 0.87 11.45
CA ASN A 34 -12.12 1.93 12.45
C ASN A 34 -11.66 3.31 11.94
N GLN A 35 -11.48 3.45 10.63
CA GLN A 35 -11.01 4.69 9.99
C GLN A 35 -9.62 5.14 10.47
N ARG A 36 -8.75 4.18 10.82
CA ARG A 36 -7.33 4.48 11.07
C ARG A 36 -6.56 4.32 9.77
N SER A 37 -5.94 5.40 9.34
CA SER A 37 -5.08 5.40 8.16
C SER A 37 -3.66 4.96 8.50
N LEU A 38 -2.95 4.44 7.51
CA LEU A 38 -1.54 4.09 7.63
C LEU A 38 -0.65 5.32 7.49
N TYR A 39 0.38 5.43 8.33
CA TYR A 39 1.42 6.45 8.23
C TYR A 39 2.76 5.92 8.73
N LEU A 40 3.85 6.60 8.38
CA LEU A 40 5.19 6.25 8.84
C LEU A 40 5.54 7.03 10.11
N ARG A 41 6.06 6.32 11.12
CA ARG A 41 6.63 6.88 12.34
C ARG A 41 7.85 6.05 12.72
N ASP A 42 9.00 6.71 12.89
CA ASP A 42 10.24 6.06 13.31
C ASP A 42 10.59 4.83 12.44
N ASP A 43 10.45 4.98 11.11
CA ASP A 43 10.63 3.93 10.10
C ASP A 43 9.66 2.73 10.17
N GLN A 44 8.65 2.77 11.04
CA GLN A 44 7.60 1.79 11.16
C GLN A 44 6.31 2.27 10.49
N LEU A 45 5.55 1.33 9.92
CA LEU A 45 4.20 1.58 9.40
C LEU A 45 3.19 1.37 10.52
N VAL A 46 2.44 2.42 10.85
CA VAL A 46 1.53 2.44 11.99
C VAL A 46 0.13 2.87 11.53
N ALA A 47 -0.91 2.39 12.20
CA ALA A 47 -2.29 2.81 11.96
C ALA A 47 -2.73 3.82 13.02
N GLY A 48 -3.34 4.94 12.61
CA GLY A 48 -3.87 5.93 13.53
C GLY A 48 -4.92 6.84 12.89
N HIS A 49 -5.64 7.57 13.73
CA HIS A 49 -6.60 8.58 13.28
C HIS A 49 -5.86 9.85 12.87
N LEU A 50 -5.77 10.09 11.56
CA LEU A 50 -5.14 11.30 11.01
C LEU A 50 -6.23 12.34 10.69
N GLN A 51 -6.09 13.54 11.24
CA GLN A 51 -7.04 14.65 11.05
C GLN A 51 -6.32 15.99 10.96
N GLY A 52 -6.97 16.97 10.34
CA GLY A 52 -6.40 18.30 10.15
C GLY A 52 -5.05 18.25 9.42
N ALA A 53 -4.05 18.96 9.93
CA ALA A 53 -2.71 18.98 9.34
C ALA A 53 -2.05 17.60 9.27
N ASN A 54 -2.38 16.68 10.20
CA ASN A 54 -1.80 15.34 10.24
C ASN A 54 -2.32 14.43 9.12
N ALA A 55 -3.41 14.79 8.43
CA ALA A 55 -3.91 14.05 7.27
C ALA A 55 -2.87 13.97 6.13
N ALA A 56 -1.95 14.93 6.05
CA ALA A 56 -0.85 14.92 5.08
C ALA A 56 0.23 13.85 5.37
N LEU A 57 0.25 13.28 6.57
CA LEU A 57 1.18 12.20 6.94
C LEU A 57 0.76 10.83 6.39
N GLU A 58 -0.43 10.74 5.79
CA GLU A 58 -0.93 9.44 5.34
C GLU A 58 -0.05 8.82 4.26
N GLU A 59 0.37 7.58 4.52
CA GLU A 59 1.27 6.85 3.64
C GLU A 59 0.49 6.23 2.47
N LYS A 60 0.98 6.50 1.26
CA LYS A 60 0.51 5.82 0.05
C LYS A 60 1.13 4.44 -0.03
N VAL A 61 0.30 3.42 -0.21
CA VAL A 61 0.72 2.04 -0.40
C VAL A 61 0.72 1.72 -1.88
N PHE A 62 1.82 1.14 -2.33
CA PHE A 62 2.02 0.66 -3.69
C PHE A 62 1.87 -0.85 -3.69
N TRP A 63 1.31 -1.42 -4.75
CA TRP A 63 1.26 -2.88 -4.86
C TRP A 63 1.36 -3.40 -6.29
N VAL A 64 1.80 -4.65 -6.36
CA VAL A 64 1.90 -5.44 -7.59
C VAL A 64 1.40 -6.87 -7.34
N PRO A 65 0.83 -7.56 -8.35
CA PRO A 65 0.52 -8.98 -8.24
C PRO A 65 1.78 -9.82 -8.00
N ASN A 66 1.73 -10.76 -7.07
CA ASN A 66 2.80 -11.72 -6.84
C ASN A 66 2.62 -12.95 -7.72
N ARG A 67 3.23 -12.94 -8.91
CA ARG A 67 3.11 -14.02 -9.89
C ARG A 67 3.83 -15.33 -9.51
N ALA A 68 4.60 -15.33 -8.43
CA ALA A 68 5.30 -16.53 -7.94
C ALA A 68 4.40 -17.42 -7.05
N LEU A 69 3.20 -16.95 -6.68
CA LEU A 69 2.26 -17.66 -5.82
C LEU A 69 0.96 -17.98 -6.58
N GLU A 70 0.19 -18.94 -6.07
CA GLU A 70 -1.06 -19.43 -6.66
C GLU A 70 -2.03 -18.28 -7.04
N PRO A 71 -2.30 -18.06 -8.34
CA PRO A 71 -3.06 -16.88 -8.80
C PRO A 71 -4.49 -16.79 -8.25
N ALA A 72 -5.14 -17.93 -8.01
CA ALA A 72 -6.50 -17.97 -7.48
C ALA A 72 -6.63 -17.32 -6.09
N ARG A 73 -5.51 -17.14 -5.36
CA ARG A 73 -5.47 -16.48 -4.05
C ARG A 73 -5.24 -14.97 -4.14
N LEU A 74 -5.11 -14.42 -5.34
CA LEU A 74 -4.83 -13.01 -5.62
C LEU A 74 -3.68 -12.43 -4.76
N PRO A 75 -2.51 -13.09 -4.74
CA PRO A 75 -1.41 -12.67 -3.89
C PRO A 75 -0.81 -11.34 -4.38
N VAL A 76 -0.48 -10.45 -3.44
CA VAL A 76 0.07 -9.12 -3.75
C VAL A 76 1.34 -8.87 -2.94
N ILE A 77 2.24 -8.05 -3.50
CA ILE A 77 3.37 -7.46 -2.79
C ILE A 77 3.02 -6.00 -2.52
N LEU A 78 3.09 -5.58 -1.26
CA LEU A 78 2.85 -4.21 -0.84
C LEU A 78 4.18 -3.49 -0.58
N SER A 79 4.24 -2.21 -0.89
CA SER A 79 5.39 -1.35 -0.61
C SER A 79 4.97 0.07 -0.21
N VAL A 80 5.86 0.71 0.54
CA VAL A 80 5.74 2.08 1.06
C VAL A 80 6.95 2.90 0.61
N ARG A 81 7.02 4.18 0.99
CA ARG A 81 8.08 5.11 0.62
C ARG A 81 8.24 5.22 -0.88
N ARG A 82 7.15 5.52 -1.57
CA ARG A 82 7.11 5.61 -3.05
C ARG A 82 7.55 4.30 -3.73
N GLY A 83 7.24 3.17 -3.10
CA GLY A 83 7.57 1.84 -3.60
C GLY A 83 8.98 1.34 -3.32
N SER A 84 9.82 2.13 -2.63
CA SER A 84 11.22 1.76 -2.37
C SER A 84 11.41 0.73 -1.25
N ARG A 85 10.39 0.51 -0.41
CA ARG A 85 10.45 -0.46 0.69
C ARG A 85 9.24 -1.39 0.66
N CYS A 86 9.46 -2.67 0.42
CA CYS A 86 8.42 -3.69 0.56
C CYS A 86 8.08 -3.96 2.03
N LEU A 87 6.82 -4.29 2.30
CA LEU A 87 6.41 -4.84 3.59
C LEU A 87 6.91 -6.28 3.70
N ARG A 88 7.41 -6.65 4.89
CA ARG A 88 7.91 -7.99 5.21
C ARG A 88 7.17 -8.53 6.42
#